data_AF-A0A932M3X6-F1
#
_entry.id   AF-A0A932M3X6-F1
#
_cell.length_a   1.000
_cell.length_b   1.000
_cell.length_c   1.000
_cell.angle_alpha   90.00
_cell.angle_beta   90.00
_cell.angle_gamma   90.00
#
_symmetry.space_group_name_H-M   'P 1'
#
loop_
_entity.id
_entity.type
_entity.pdbx_description
1 polymer ?
#
loop_
_entity_poly.entity_id
_entity_poly.type
_entity_poly.pdbx_seq_one_letter_code
_entity_poly.pdbx_strand_id
1 'polypeptide(L)'
;MSTQRLVGAETKRRQSVKNEKGEYMAKILYFGTNGSENPTKSLVPFVGANASVAAGDEAIIHLFGDAVVLMKDVVVNSIVPVGWPPLKETVATTIKNKVPIYV
;
A
#
# COMPACT_ATOMS: atom_id res chain seq x y z
N MET A 1 2.73 -48.71 -6.48
CA MET A 1 2.20 -47.52 -7.18
C MET A 1 2.72 -46.31 -6.44
N SER A 2 3.81 -45.74 -6.93
CA SER A 2 4.56 -44.64 -6.31
C SER A 2 4.09 -43.32 -6.91
N THR A 3 3.44 -42.47 -6.13
CA THR A 3 2.97 -41.16 -6.57
C THR A 3 4.11 -40.15 -6.38
N GLN A 4 4.98 -40.12 -7.37
CA GLN A 4 6.02 -39.11 -7.50
C GLN A 4 5.45 -37.86 -8.19
N ARG A 5 5.91 -36.68 -7.72
CA ARG A 5 5.92 -35.36 -8.39
C ARG A 5 4.68 -34.47 -8.26
N LEU A 6 4.70 -33.65 -7.21
CA LEU A 6 4.43 -32.21 -7.30
C LEU A 6 5.62 -31.44 -6.67
N VAL A 7 6.80 -31.63 -7.26
CA VAL A 7 7.94 -30.70 -7.14
C VAL A 7 7.92 -29.93 -8.46
N GLY A 8 7.59 -28.63 -8.43
CA GLY A 8 7.50 -27.87 -9.68
C GLY A 8 6.92 -26.46 -9.63
N ALA A 9 6.72 -25.86 -8.46
CA ALA A 9 6.52 -24.42 -8.36
C ALA A 9 7.60 -23.86 -7.44
N GLU A 10 8.85 -23.86 -7.91
CA GLU A 10 9.78 -22.82 -7.50
C GLU A 10 9.17 -21.50 -7.98
N THR A 11 8.30 -20.93 -7.15
CA THR A 11 8.01 -19.50 -7.18
C THR A 11 9.37 -18.84 -7.02
N LYS A 12 9.97 -18.46 -8.15
CA LYS A 12 11.23 -17.73 -8.23
C LYS A 12 11.09 -16.57 -7.26
N ARG A 13 11.60 -16.72 -6.03
CA ARG A 13 11.50 -15.73 -4.97
C ARG A 13 12.16 -14.50 -5.57
N ARG A 14 11.35 -13.50 -5.99
CA ARG A 14 11.84 -12.32 -6.70
C ARG A 14 13.02 -11.81 -5.88
N GLN A 15 14.21 -11.79 -6.48
CA GLN A 15 15.43 -11.44 -5.76
C GLN A 15 15.20 -10.09 -5.09
N SER A 16 15.25 -10.07 -3.77
CA SER A 16 15.16 -8.84 -2.98
C SER A 16 16.34 -7.97 -3.36
N VAL A 17 16.05 -6.79 -3.89
CA VAL A 17 17.07 -5.79 -4.23
C VAL A 17 17.62 -5.23 -2.93
N LYS A 18 18.91 -4.96 -2.84
CA LYS A 18 19.47 -4.31 -1.65
C LYS A 18 19.36 -2.79 -1.78
N ASN A 19 19.00 -2.10 -0.71
CA ASN A 19 19.04 -0.63 -0.65
C ASN A 19 20.50 -0.13 -0.55
N GLU A 20 20.68 1.20 -0.53
CA GLU A 20 22.00 1.84 -0.40
C GLU A 20 22.76 1.47 0.89
N LYS A 21 22.05 0.99 1.91
CA LYS A 21 22.61 0.50 3.18
C LYS A 21 22.90 -1.02 3.17
N GLY A 22 22.63 -1.70 2.06
CA GLY A 22 22.86 -3.14 1.91
C GLY A 22 21.74 -4.04 2.47
N GLU A 23 20.62 -3.47 2.90
CA GLU A 23 19.46 -4.17 3.46
C GLU A 23 18.51 -4.62 2.34
N TYR A 24 17.84 -5.76 2.53
CA TYR A 24 16.91 -6.28 1.53
C TYR A 24 15.63 -5.43 1.47
N MET A 25 15.31 -4.94 0.29
CA MET A 25 14.14 -4.15 -0.05
C MET A 25 13.02 -5.04 -0.57
N ALA A 26 11.83 -4.92 0.02
CA ALA A 26 10.61 -5.51 -0.47
C ALA A 26 9.89 -4.57 -1.46
N LYS A 27 9.05 -5.16 -2.32
CA LYS A 27 8.05 -4.41 -3.10
C LYS A 27 6.67 -4.81 -2.58
N ILE A 28 5.96 -3.87 -1.97
CA ILE A 28 4.72 -4.14 -1.23
C ILE A 28 3.54 -3.47 -1.93
N LEU A 29 2.50 -4.25 -2.19
CA LEU A 29 1.21 -3.77 -2.69
C LEU A 29 0.26 -3.56 -1.51
N TYR A 30 -0.21 -2.32 -1.37
CA TYR A 30 -1.27 -1.93 -0.45
C TYR A 30 -2.58 -1.80 -1.21
N PHE A 31 -3.54 -2.68 -0.88
CA PHE A 31 -4.83 -2.74 -1.58
C PHE A 31 -5.92 -2.10 -0.72
N GLY A 32 -6.55 -1.04 -1.21
CA GLY A 32 -7.63 -0.33 -0.54
C GLY A 32 -8.98 -0.62 -1.17
N THR A 33 -9.99 -0.93 -0.34
CA THR A 33 -11.38 -1.16 -0.80
C THR A 33 -12.42 -0.29 -0.11
N ASN A 34 -11.99 0.53 0.85
CA ASN A 34 -12.87 1.40 1.62
C ASN A 34 -12.62 2.88 1.32
N GLY A 35 -13.70 3.63 1.12
CA GLY A 35 -13.72 5.07 0.95
C GLY A 35 -14.30 5.79 2.16
N SER A 36 -15.10 6.84 1.94
CA SER A 36 -15.72 7.65 3.00
C SER A 36 -16.73 6.88 3.86
N GLU A 37 -17.25 5.75 3.39
CA GLU A 37 -18.18 4.88 4.13
C GLU A 37 -17.50 4.17 5.31
N ASN A 38 -16.17 4.05 5.29
CA ASN A 38 -15.39 3.59 6.44
C ASN A 38 -14.13 4.45 6.63
N PRO A 39 -14.27 5.63 7.29
CA PRO A 39 -13.18 6.59 7.48
C PRO A 39 -11.91 5.97 8.07
N THR A 40 -12.04 5.08 9.06
CA THR A 40 -10.88 4.43 9.68
C THR A 40 -10.16 3.47 8.74
N LYS A 41 -10.88 2.66 7.96
CA LYS A 41 -10.24 1.72 7.02
C LYS A 41 -9.66 2.40 5.78
N SER A 42 -10.25 3.52 5.35
CA SER A 42 -9.77 4.28 4.19
C SER A 42 -8.32 4.75 4.32
N LEU A 43 -7.82 4.92 5.55
CA LEU A 43 -6.46 5.36 5.85
C LEU A 43 -5.40 4.26 5.68
N VAL A 44 -5.77 2.99 5.88
CA VAL A 44 -4.86 1.85 5.99
C VAL A 44 -3.88 1.72 4.82
N PRO A 45 -4.30 1.79 3.53
CA PRO A 45 -3.35 1.65 2.42
C PRO A 45 -2.30 2.76 2.39
N PHE A 46 -2.66 3.98 2.77
CA PHE A 46 -1.74 5.14 2.76
C PHE A 46 -0.72 5.08 3.90
N VAL A 47 -1.17 4.76 5.12
CA VAL A 47 -0.26 4.62 6.28
C VAL A 47 0.72 3.48 6.06
N GLY A 48 0.24 2.32 5.59
CA GLY A 48 1.08 1.19 5.29
C GLY A 48 2.16 1.52 4.25
N ALA A 49 1.76 2.14 3.13
CA ALA A 49 2.70 2.56 2.10
C ALA A 49 3.75 3.56 2.62
N ASN A 50 3.33 4.54 3.42
CA ASN A 50 4.24 5.50 4.01
C ASN A 50 5.21 4.85 4.99
N ALA A 51 4.75 3.89 5.80
CA ALA A 51 5.59 3.13 6.71
C ALA A 51 6.63 2.27 5.96
N SER A 52 6.24 1.61 4.87
CA SER A 52 7.17 0.88 4.00
C SER A 52 8.25 1.79 3.42
N VAL A 53 7.87 2.94 2.86
CA VAL A 53 8.86 3.89 2.33
C VAL A 53 9.81 4.37 3.43
N ALA A 54 9.31 4.64 4.63
CA ALA A 54 10.15 5.03 5.77
C ALA A 54 11.11 3.91 6.21
N ALA A 55 10.73 2.64 6.05
CA ALA A 55 11.58 1.48 6.29
C ALA A 55 12.58 1.20 5.16
N GLY A 56 12.53 1.93 4.04
CA GLY A 56 13.39 1.73 2.88
C GLY A 56 12.87 0.70 1.87
N ASP A 57 11.60 0.31 1.97
CA ASP A 57 10.91 -0.57 1.02
C ASP A 57 10.24 0.21 -0.13
N GLU A 58 10.02 -0.46 -1.26
CA GLU A 58 9.14 0.05 -2.30
C GLU A 58 7.67 -0.22 -1.96
N ALA A 59 6.82 0.79 -2.08
CA ALA A 59 5.38 0.67 -1.89
C ALA A 59 4.61 1.04 -3.17
N ILE A 60 3.50 0.34 -3.38
CA ILE A 60 2.51 0.63 -4.42
C ILE A 60 1.13 0.58 -3.75
N ILE A 61 0.24 1.52 -4.09
CA ILE A 61 -1.17 1.48 -3.67
C ILE A 61 -2.04 1.13 -4.89
N HIS A 62 -3.02 0.26 -4.68
CA HIS A 62 -4.12 0.05 -5.61
C HIS A 62 -5.44 0.24 -4.88
N LEU A 63 -6.32 1.06 -5.43
CA LEU A 63 -7.65 1.32 -4.88
C LEU A 63 -8.69 0.65 -5.77
N PHE A 64 -9.70 0.05 -5.16
CA PHE A 64 -10.76 -0.64 -5.86
C PHE A 64 -12.12 -0.39 -5.19
N GLY A 65 -13.20 -0.35 -5.97
CA GLY A 65 -14.54 -0.13 -5.45
C GLY A 65 -14.69 1.23 -4.76
N ASP A 66 -15.23 1.24 -3.55
CA ASP A 66 -15.52 2.48 -2.81
C ASP A 66 -14.26 3.29 -2.49
N ALA A 67 -13.09 2.66 -2.42
CA ALA A 67 -11.82 3.37 -2.21
C ALA A 67 -11.46 4.33 -3.37
N VAL A 68 -11.98 4.11 -4.58
CA VAL A 68 -11.64 4.95 -5.75
C VAL A 68 -12.08 6.39 -5.54
N VAL A 69 -13.12 6.65 -4.75
CA VAL A 69 -13.57 8.04 -4.46
C VAL A 69 -12.54 8.86 -3.69
N LEU A 70 -11.56 8.20 -3.04
CA LEU A 70 -10.44 8.85 -2.35
C LEU A 70 -9.47 9.56 -3.31
N MET A 71 -9.60 9.40 -4.63
CA MET A 71 -8.83 10.22 -5.58
C MET A 71 -9.43 11.62 -5.78
N LYS A 72 -10.57 11.92 -5.17
CA LYS A 72 -11.19 13.25 -5.21
C LYS A 72 -10.79 14.06 -3.98
N ASP A 73 -10.23 15.25 -4.19
CA ASP A 73 -9.83 16.16 -3.11
C ASP A 73 -10.96 16.43 -2.12
N VAL A 74 -12.19 16.64 -2.62
CA VAL A 74 -13.36 16.89 -1.78
C VAL A 74 -13.66 15.75 -0.80
N VAL A 75 -13.36 14.51 -1.17
CA VAL A 75 -13.60 13.32 -0.34
C VAL A 75 -12.46 13.15 0.67
N VAL A 76 -11.20 13.21 0.21
CA VAL A 76 -10.04 13.08 1.11
C VAL A 76 -10.02 14.20 2.17
N ASN A 77 -10.44 15.40 1.79
CA ASN A 77 -10.51 16.53 2.70
C ASN A 77 -11.63 16.42 3.74
N SER A 78 -12.65 15.59 3.51
CA SER A 78 -13.77 15.41 4.46
C SER A 78 -13.57 14.25 5.46
N ILE A 79 -12.55 13.40 5.26
CA ILE A 79 -12.35 12.19 6.07
C ILE A 79 -11.43 12.47 7.26
N VAL A 80 -11.94 12.18 8.46
CA VAL A 80 -11.17 12.17 9.72
C VAL A 80 -11.25 10.77 10.33
N PRO A 81 -10.21 9.93 10.21
CA PRO A 81 -10.17 8.60 10.80
C PRO A 81 -10.08 8.67 12.33
N VAL A 82 -10.60 7.66 13.04
CA VAL A 82 -10.55 7.63 14.52
C VAL A 82 -9.10 7.43 14.99
N GLY A 83 -8.61 8.35 15.83
CA GLY A 83 -7.28 8.27 16.43
C GLY A 83 -6.13 8.67 15.50
N TRP A 84 -6.42 9.24 14.33
CA TRP A 84 -5.42 9.70 13.35
C TRP A 84 -5.69 11.15 12.93
N PRO A 85 -4.68 11.84 12.36
CA PRO A 85 -4.90 13.12 11.69
C PRO A 85 -5.88 12.99 10.50
N PRO A 86 -6.43 14.11 10.00
CA PRO A 86 -7.24 14.13 8.78
C PRO A 86 -6.56 13.38 7.62
N LEU A 87 -7.34 12.61 6.84
CA LEU A 87 -6.80 11.72 5.81
C LEU A 87 -5.89 12.46 4.81
N LYS A 88 -6.26 13.71 4.47
CA LYS A 88 -5.47 14.59 3.58
C LYS A 88 -3.99 14.71 3.97
N GLU A 89 -3.65 14.67 5.26
CA GLU A 89 -2.27 14.81 5.73
C GLU A 89 -1.46 13.54 5.44
N THR A 90 -2.09 12.38 5.57
CA THR A 90 -1.47 11.08 5.26
C THR A 90 -1.31 10.93 3.75
N VAL A 91 -2.34 11.29 2.98
CA VAL A 91 -2.29 11.28 1.50
C VAL A 91 -1.23 12.27 0.98
N ALA A 92 -1.09 13.45 1.58
CA ALA A 92 -0.03 14.39 1.23
C ALA A 92 1.37 13.80 1.44
N THR A 93 1.56 13.01 2.51
CA THR A 93 2.82 12.27 2.75
C THR A 93 3.04 11.20 1.67
N THR A 94 2.00 10.46 1.29
CA THR A 94 2.07 9.46 0.21
C THR A 94 2.47 10.10 -1.12
N ILE A 95 1.89 11.25 -1.47
CA ILE A 95 2.21 12.02 -2.66
C ILE A 95 3.66 12.52 -2.61
N LYS A 96 4.09 13.08 -1.46
CA LYS A 96 5.47 13.55 -1.25
C LYS A 96 6.49 12.41 -1.45
N ASN A 97 6.16 11.21 -0.99
CA ASN A 97 6.96 10.01 -1.14
C ASN A 97 6.91 9.42 -2.56
N LYS A 98 6.12 10.00 -3.47
CA LYS A 98 5.94 9.54 -4.86
C LYS A 98 5.50 8.07 -4.95
N VAL A 99 4.74 7.60 -3.97
CA VAL A 99 4.16 6.26 -3.99
C VAL A 99 3.17 6.18 -5.17
N PRO A 100 3.32 5.24 -6.12
CA PRO A 100 2.37 5.06 -7.19
C PRO A 100 1.01 4.63 -6.65
N ILE A 101 -0.06 5.27 -7.13
CA ILE A 101 -1.45 4.94 -6.80
C ILE A 101 -2.16 4.56 -8.09
N TYR A 102 -2.74 3.36 -8.13
CA TYR A 102 -3.55 2.85 -9.23
C TYR A 102 -5.01 2.74 -8.80
N VAL A 103 -5.93 2.92 -9.75
CA VAL A 103 -7.39 2.80 -9.59
C VAL A 103 -7.99 1.91 -10.67
#